data_AF-A0A842Q8I7-F1
#
_entry.id   AF-A0A842Q8I7-F1
#
_cell.length_a   1.000
_cell.length_b   1.000
_cell.length_c   1.000
_cell.angle_alpha   90.00
_cell.angle_beta   90.00
_cell.angle_gamma   90.00
#
_symmetry.space_group_name_H-M   'P 1'
#
loop_
_entity.id
_entity.type
_entity.pdbx_description
1 polymer ?
#
loop_
_entity_poly.entity_id
_entity_poly.type
_entity_poly.pdbx_seq_one_letter_code
_entity_poly.pdbx_strand_id
1 'polypeptide(L)' 'MRHTCTEQEKQAEICTMEYAPVCGFKTDGSTQTYGNDCQACADDVEYWEIGECGT' A
#
# COMPACT_ATOMS: atom_id res chain seq x y z
N MET A 1 -8.03 -9.33 3.94
CA MET A 1 -6.83 -10.16 3.76
C MET A 1 -5.66 -9.21 3.73
N ARG A 2 -4.68 -9.40 4.62
CA ARG A 2 -3.47 -8.58 4.68
C ARG A 2 -2.51 -9.04 3.59
N HIS A 3 -2.00 -8.10 2.79
CA HIS A 3 -0.90 -8.34 1.84
C HIS A 3 0.36 -7.66 2.35
N THR A 4 1.41 -8.44 2.57
CA THR A 4 2.73 -7.91 2.97
C THR A 4 3.53 -7.62 1.71
N CYS A 5 4.03 -6.40 1.58
CA CYS A 5 4.81 -6.01 0.41
C CYS A 5 6.13 -6.79 0.34
N THR A 6 6.41 -7.34 -0.83
CA THR A 6 7.68 -7.95 -1.18
C THR A 6 8.72 -6.87 -1.51
N GLU A 7 10.00 -7.21 -1.43
CA GLU A 7 11.09 -6.31 -1.81
C GLU A 7 10.99 -5.81 -3.26
N GLN A 8 10.41 -6.62 -4.16
CA GLN A 8 10.20 -6.23 -5.55
C GLN A 8 9.11 -5.14 -5.67
N GLU A 9 8.00 -5.29 -4.95
CA GLU A 9 6.92 -4.30 -4.95
C GLU A 9 7.37 -2.97 -4.32
N LYS A 10 8.24 -3.04 -3.30
CA LYS A 10 8.84 -1.85 -2.70
C LYS A 10 9.77 -1.07 -3.63
N GLN A 11 10.35 -1.76 -4.61
CA GLN A 11 11.24 -1.16 -5.61
C GLN A 11 10.49 -0.69 -6.88
N ALA A 12 9.15 -0.73 -6.88
CA ALA A 12 8.37 -0.28 -8.02
C ALA A 12 8.52 1.24 -8.22
N GLU A 13 9.20 1.65 -9.28
CA GLU A 13 9.33 3.06 -9.66
C GLU A 13 8.10 3.61 -10.41
N ILE A 14 7.30 2.71 -11.00
CA ILE A 14 6.14 3.04 -11.82
C ILE A 14 4.96 2.18 -11.40
N CYS A 15 3.85 2.83 -11.05
CA CYS A 15 2.57 2.20 -10.77
C CYS A 15 1.53 2.59 -11.82
N THR A 16 0.51 1.76 -11.99
CA THR A 16 -0.66 2.11 -12.81
C THR A 16 -1.43 3.26 -12.16
N MET A 17 -2.23 3.97 -12.96
CA MET A 17 -3.14 5.00 -12.50
C MET A 17 -4.53 4.44 -12.16
N GLU A 18 -4.65 3.12 -12.02
CA GLU A 18 -5.90 2.49 -11.58
C GLU A 18 -6.20 2.90 -10.14
N TYR A 19 -7.48 3.20 -9.88
CA TYR A 19 -7.96 3.50 -8.54
C TYR A 19 -8.64 2.26 -7.96
N ALA A 20 -7.90 1.55 -7.12
CA ALA A 20 -8.29 0.37 -6.36
C ALA A 20 -7.76 0.55 -4.93
N PRO A 21 -8.43 1.37 -4.09
CA PRO A 21 -7.82 1.89 -2.88
C PRO A 21 -7.44 0.81 -1.87
N VAL A 22 -6.32 1.02 -1.19
CA VAL A 22 -5.84 0.16 -0.11
C VAL A 22 -5.41 0.99 1.10
N CYS A 23 -5.52 0.41 2.28
CA CYS A 23 -5.06 0.98 3.53
C CYS A 23 -3.69 0.40 3.85
N GLY A 24 -2.65 1.20 3.71
CA GLY A 24 -1.28 0.82 4.03
C GLY A 24 -0.96 1.08 5.50
N PHE A 25 -0.18 0.18 6.10
CA PHE A 25 0.27 0.22 7.48
C PHE A 25 1.79 0.32 7.51
N LYS A 26 2.29 1.39 8.14
CA LYS A 26 3.72 1.70 8.24
C LYS A 26 4.31 1.17 9.54
N THR A 27 5.63 1.03 9.56
CA THR A 27 6.38 0.54 10.73
C THR A 27 6.33 1.48 11.93
N ASP A 28 6.05 2.77 11.72
CA ASP A 28 5.84 3.77 12.76
C ASP A 28 4.44 3.69 13.40
N GLY A 29 3.59 2.76 12.95
CA GLY A 29 2.23 2.58 13.41
C GLY A 29 1.20 3.51 12.76
N SER A 30 1.63 4.37 11.83
CA SER A 30 0.72 5.19 11.04
C SER A 30 0.05 4.37 9.92
N THR A 31 -1.11 4.84 9.48
CA THR A 31 -1.83 4.27 8.35
C THR A 31 -2.14 5.35 7.33
N GLN A 32 -2.19 4.96 6.06
CA GLN A 32 -2.45 5.86 4.96
C GLN A 32 -3.21 5.16 3.84
N THR A 33 -4.20 5.84 3.27
CA THR A 33 -4.91 5.37 2.07
C THR A 33 -4.06 5.64 0.84
N TYR A 34 -3.89 4.61 0.00
CA TYR A 34 -3.22 4.69 -1.30
C TYR A 34 -4.23 4.43 -2.41
N GLY A 35 -3.97 5.00 -3.60
CA GLY A 35 -4.85 4.82 -4.76
C GLY A 35 -4.87 3.39 -5.27
N ASN A 36 -3.77 2.65 -5.08
CA ASN A 36 -3.67 1.21 -5.35
C ASN A 36 -2.57 0.56 -4.50
N ASP A 37 -2.52 -0.78 -4.57
CA ASP A 37 -1.53 -1.65 -3.92
C ASP A 37 -0.08 -1.34 -4.29
N CYS A 38 0.19 -1.09 -5.57
CA CYS A 38 1.52 -0.72 -6.04
C CYS A 38 2.02 0.58 -5.39
N GLN A 39 1.18 1.62 -5.37
CA GLN A 39 1.51 2.89 -4.72
C GLN A 39 1.75 2.73 -3.22
N ALA A 40 1.01 1.83 -2.58
CA ALA A 40 1.22 1.53 -1.16
C ALA A 40 2.60 0.91 -0.94
N CYS A 41 2.93 -0.16 -1.68
CA CYS A 41 4.22 -0.83 -1.51
C CYS A 41 5.42 0.06 -1.87
N ALA A 42 5.28 0.93 -2.88
CA ALA A 42 6.33 1.88 -3.26
C ALA A 42 6.62 2.97 -2.19
N ASP A 43 5.65 3.26 -1.30
CA ASP A 43 5.81 4.21 -0.18
C ASP A 43 6.25 3.50 1.13
N ASP A 44 6.90 2.34 1.00
CA ASP A 44 7.48 1.53 2.08
C ASP A 44 6.51 1.15 3.20
N VAL A 45 5.24 0.88 2.83
CA VAL A 45 4.30 0.25 3.77
C VAL A 45 4.76 -1.18 4.09
N GLU A 46 4.55 -1.61 5.33
CA GLU A 46 4.87 -2.97 5.76
C GLU A 46 3.84 -3.96 5.17
N TYR A 47 2.58 -3.57 5.20
CA TYR A 47 1.47 -4.31 4.62
C TYR A 47 0.31 -3.39 4.28
N TRP A 48 -0.61 -3.88 3.47
CA TRP A 48 -1.86 -3.20 3.19
C TRP A 48 -3.07 -4.12 3.29
N GLU A 49 -4.24 -3.50 3.42
CA GLU A 49 -5.55 -4.15 3.33
C GLU A 49 -6.42 -3.47 2.26
N ILE A 50 -7.34 -4.23 1.67
CA ILE A 50 -8.25 -3.71 0.64
C ILE A 50 -9.20 -2.67 1.24
N GLY A 51 -9.34 -1.51 0.58
CA GLY A 51 -10.21 -0.41 1.00
C GLY A 51 -9.44 0.78 1.56
N GLU A 52 -10.14 1.87 1.84
CA GLU A 52 -9.54 3.05 2.46
C GLU A 52 -9.32 2.86 3.96
N CYS A 53 -8.38 3.58 4.57
CA CYS A 53 -8.19 3.53 6.01
C CYS A 53 -9.38 4.16 6.76
N GLY A 54 -9.79 3.52 7.86
CA GLY A 54 -10.82 4.06 8.77
C GLY A 54 -12.27 3.76 8.36
N THR A 55 -12.50 2.83 7.44
CA THR A 55 -13.82 2.24 7.16
C THR A 55 -14.22 1.18 8.17
#